data_AF-E3CPU7-F1
#
_entry.id   AF-E3CPU7-F1
#
_cell.length_a   1.000
_cell.length_b   1.000
_cell.length_c   1.000
_cell.angle_alpha   90.00
_cell.angle_beta   90.00
_cell.angle_gamma   90.00
#
_symmetry.space_group_name_H-M   'P 1'
#
loop_
_entity.id
_entity.type
_entity.pdbx_description
1 polymer ?
#
loop_
_entity_poly.entity_id
_entity_poly.type
_entity_poly.pdbx_seq_one_letter_code
_entity_poly.pdbx_strand_id
1 'polypeptide(L)'
;MKASQLTVKKKIALKLLAVITVVLVIFVINVQTNQPDNLPENYMERLKNPGMTGDYIGLWKSRWHEENKAWLYPAKQYAIYAEVALACLSAWIAASKAKFWK
;
A
#
# COMPACT_ATOMS: atom_id res chain seq x y z
N MET A 1 14.41 -29.94 17.08
CA MET A 1 15.21 -28.87 16.45
C MET A 1 15.23 -27.65 17.37
N LYS A 2 16.39 -27.15 17.79
CA LYS A 2 16.44 -25.86 18.49
C LYS A 2 16.10 -24.77 17.47
N ALA A 3 15.03 -24.01 17.71
CA ALA A 3 14.70 -22.85 16.88
C ALA A 3 15.89 -21.88 16.95
N SER A 4 16.59 -21.72 15.82
CA SER A 4 17.66 -20.73 15.71
C SER A 4 17.05 -19.35 15.92
N GLN A 5 17.32 -18.73 17.06
CA GLN A 5 16.86 -17.38 17.36
C GLN A 5 17.51 -16.41 16.38
N LEU A 6 16.69 -15.59 15.71
CA LEU A 6 17.20 -14.49 14.89
C LEU A 6 18.06 -13.55 15.74
N THR A 7 19.17 -13.09 15.17
CA THR A 7 20.01 -12.07 15.81
C THR A 7 19.24 -10.76 15.97
N VAL A 8 19.66 -9.92 16.91
CA VAL A 8 19.00 -8.64 17.19
C VAL A 8 18.94 -7.76 15.93
N LYS A 9 20.03 -7.69 15.16
CA LYS A 9 20.09 -6.92 13.90
C LYS A 9 19.04 -7.39 12.89
N LYS A 10 18.89 -8.71 12.70
CA LYS A 10 17.87 -9.25 11.80
C LYS A 10 16.46 -8.92 12.29
N LYS A 11 16.21 -9.02 13.60
CA LYS A 11 14.90 -8.66 14.19
C LYS A 11 14.57 -7.19 13.92
N ILE A 12 15.52 -6.28 14.08
CA ILE A 12 15.31 -4.85 13.81
C ILE A 12 15.04 -4.61 12.32
N ALA A 13 15.85 -5.20 11.43
CA ALA A 13 15.68 -5.06 9.99
C ALA A 13 14.30 -5.57 9.52
N LEU A 14 13.89 -6.76 9.98
CA LEU A 14 12.58 -7.33 9.64
C LEU A 14 11.42 -6.49 10.20
N LYS A 15 11.56 -5.90 11.39
CA LYS A 15 10.56 -4.96 11.92
C LYS A 15 10.44 -3.70 11.07
N LEU A 16 11.56 -3.14 10.61
CA LEU A 16 11.55 -1.98 9.71
C LEU A 16 10.86 -2.32 8.38
N LEU A 17 11.19 -3.46 7.77
CA LEU A 17 10.54 -3.92 6.55
C LEU A 17 9.03 -4.13 6.76
N ALA A 18 8.62 -4.70 7.90
CA ALA A 18 7.21 -4.88 8.23
C ALA A 18 6.46 -3.54 8.34
N VAL A 19 7.06 -2.51 8.93
CA VAL A 19 6.45 -1.17 8.99
C VAL A 19 6.29 -0.57 7.59
N ILE A 20 7.30 -0.72 6.72
CA ILE A 20 7.24 -0.23 5.33
C ILE A 20 6.12 -0.94 4.57
N THR A 21 6.04 -2.27 4.66
CA THR A 21 4.95 -3.07 4.07
C THR A 21 3.58 -2.61 4.56
N VAL A 22 3.39 -2.37 5.87
CA VAL A 22 2.10 -1.90 6.38
C VAL A 22 1.68 -0.57 5.73
N VAL A 23 2.62 0.37 5.57
CA VAL A 23 2.35 1.67 4.94
C VAL A 23 1.98 1.51 3.46
N LEU A 24 2.70 0.66 2.72
CA LEU A 24 2.43 0.39 1.31
C LEU A 24 1.08 -0.33 1.11
N VAL A 25 0.74 -1.30 1.95
CA VAL A 25 -0.58 -1.96 1.95
C VAL A 25 -1.70 -0.94 2.19
N ILE A 26 -1.57 -0.05 3.17
CA ILE A 26 -2.56 1.01 3.42
C ILE A 26 -2.74 1.89 2.18
N PHE A 27 -1.64 2.28 1.53
CA PHE A 27 -1.68 3.05 0.29
C PHE A 27 -2.40 2.30 -0.83
N VAL A 28 -2.08 1.02 -1.07
CA VAL A 28 -2.73 0.19 -2.10
C VAL A 28 -4.23 0.07 -1.85
N ILE A 29 -4.63 -0.23 -0.61
CA ILE A 29 -6.05 -0.33 -0.23
C ILE A 29 -6.76 1.00 -0.43
N ASN A 30 -6.14 2.11 -0.04
CA ASN A 30 -6.72 3.44 -0.22
C ASN A 30 -6.96 3.75 -1.71
N VAL A 31 -5.98 3.49 -2.58
CA VAL A 31 -6.15 3.71 -4.02
C VAL A 31 -7.20 2.77 -4.61
N GLN A 32 -7.21 1.49 -4.22
CA GLN A 32 -8.13 0.50 -4.76
C GLN A 32 -9.60 0.76 -4.36
N THR A 33 -9.85 1.13 -3.11
CA THR A 33 -11.21 1.39 -2.58
C THR A 33 -11.82 2.69 -3.11
N ASN A 34 -10.99 3.66 -3.51
CA ASN A 34 -11.46 4.96 -4.02
C ASN A 34 -11.29 5.09 -5.55
N GLN A 35 -10.90 4.02 -6.25
CA GLN A 35 -10.85 3.99 -7.71
C GLN A 35 -12.27 4.09 -8.28
N PRO A 36 -12.55 4.99 -9.25
CA PRO A 36 -13.89 5.28 -9.75
C PRO A 36 -14.57 4.11 -10.47
N ASP A 37 -13.80 3.16 -11.00
CA ASP A 37 -14.34 1.92 -11.59
C ASP A 37 -15.05 1.03 -10.55
N ASN A 38 -14.77 1.26 -9.26
CA ASN A 38 -15.44 0.60 -8.13
C ASN A 38 -16.56 1.46 -7.52
N LEU A 39 -16.85 2.63 -8.10
CA LEU A 39 -17.91 3.53 -7.66
C LEU A 39 -19.19 3.28 -8.50
N PRO A 40 -20.38 3.58 -7.97
CA PRO A 40 -21.64 3.40 -8.72
C PRO A 40 -21.65 4.16 -10.05
N GLU A 41 -22.33 3.63 -11.09
CA GLU A 41 -22.36 4.23 -12.45
C GLU A 41 -22.70 5.73 -12.47
N ASN A 42 -23.57 6.19 -11.56
CA ASN A 42 -24.00 7.60 -11.49
C ASN A 42 -23.06 8.50 -10.67
N TYR A 43 -21.90 8.01 -10.26
CA TYR A 43 -21.01 8.72 -9.35
C TYR A 43 -20.32 9.91 -10.01
N MET A 44 -19.86 9.75 -11.26
CA MET A 44 -19.25 10.85 -12.03
C MET A 44 -20.24 11.98 -12.31
N GLU A 45 -21.53 11.67 -12.45
CA GLU A 45 -22.57 12.68 -12.60
C GLU A 45 -22.84 13.40 -11.28
N ARG A 46 -22.83 12.70 -10.14
CA ARG A 46 -22.95 13.29 -8.80
C ARG A 46 -21.81 14.25 -8.46
N LEU A 47 -20.60 14.02 -9.00
CA LEU A 47 -19.46 14.94 -8.85
C LEU A 47 -19.67 16.29 -9.56
N LYS A 48 -20.49 16.34 -10.62
CA LYS A 48 -20.74 17.57 -11.38
C LYS A 48 -21.67 18.53 -10.66
N ASN A 49 -22.61 18.01 -9.86
CA ASN A 49 -23.56 18.82 -9.10
C ASN A 49 -23.76 18.22 -7.69
N PRO A 50 -22.79 18.41 -6.78
CA PRO A 50 -22.87 17.84 -5.44
C PRO A 50 -24.01 18.51 -4.68
N GLY A 51 -25.09 17.77 -4.40
CA GLY A 51 -26.13 18.24 -3.50
C GLY A 51 -25.53 18.52 -2.11
N MET A 52 -25.94 19.61 -1.46
CA MET A 52 -25.43 20.02 -0.13
C MET A 52 -25.68 18.98 1.00
N THR A 53 -26.40 17.89 0.70
CA THR A 53 -26.75 16.79 1.60
C THR A 53 -26.00 15.48 1.33
N GLY A 54 -25.13 15.42 0.31
CA GLY A 54 -24.34 14.22 -0.02
C GLY A 54 -23.04 14.09 0.78
N ASP A 55 -22.48 12.87 0.84
CA ASP A 55 -21.17 12.56 1.45
C ASP A 55 -20.03 13.36 0.77
N TYR A 56 -19.82 14.59 1.24
CA TYR A 56 -18.84 15.53 0.74
C TYR A 56 -17.41 14.96 0.78
N ILE A 57 -17.10 14.15 1.80
CA ILE A 57 -15.77 13.54 1.97
C ILE A 57 -15.54 12.49 0.89
N GLY A 58 -16.54 11.65 0.61
CA GLY A 58 -16.48 10.70 -0.50
C GLY A 58 -16.29 11.40 -1.84
N LEU A 59 -17.09 12.44 -2.11
CA LEU A 59 -17.04 13.20 -3.36
C LEU A 59 -15.68 13.89 -3.56
N TRP A 60 -15.13 14.53 -2.52
CA TRP A 60 -13.81 15.13 -2.58
C TRP A 60 -12.71 14.09 -2.85
N LYS A 61 -12.73 12.95 -2.15
CA LYS A 61 -11.75 11.87 -2.38
C LYS A 61 -11.80 11.39 -3.82
N SER A 62 -12.96 11.02 -4.33
CA SER A 62 -13.08 10.47 -5.67
C SER A 62 -12.70 11.46 -6.76
N ARG A 63 -13.05 12.74 -6.60
CA ARG A 63 -12.59 13.81 -7.51
C ARG A 63 -11.07 13.87 -7.53
N TRP A 64 -10.44 13.86 -6.35
CA TRP A 64 -8.99 13.87 -6.25
C TRP A 64 -8.37 12.63 -6.92
N HIS A 65 -8.94 11.43 -6.74
CA HIS A 65 -8.49 10.21 -7.40
C HIS A 65 -8.58 10.30 -8.93
N GLU A 66 -9.66 10.85 -9.47
CA GLU A 66 -9.86 11.02 -10.91
C GLU A 66 -8.87 12.04 -11.50
N GLU A 67 -8.67 13.19 -10.84
CA GLU A 67 -7.71 14.22 -11.26
C GLU A 67 -6.26 13.70 -11.23
N ASN A 68 -5.96 12.73 -10.37
CA ASN A 68 -4.60 12.21 -10.15
C ASN A 68 -4.36 10.81 -10.72
N LYS A 69 -5.35 10.20 -11.40
CA LYS A 69 -5.30 8.79 -11.83
C LYS A 69 -4.06 8.43 -12.66
N ALA A 70 -3.56 9.38 -13.45
CA ALA A 70 -2.44 9.19 -14.36
C ALA A 70 -1.14 8.77 -13.65
N TRP A 71 -0.89 9.25 -12.43
CA TRP A 71 0.27 8.87 -11.64
C TRP A 71 -0.09 7.93 -10.49
N LEU A 72 -1.32 8.04 -9.95
CA LEU A 72 -1.74 7.28 -8.78
C LEU A 72 -1.89 5.79 -9.07
N TYR A 73 -2.41 5.40 -10.25
CA TYR A 73 -2.60 3.98 -10.59
C TYR A 73 -1.29 3.28 -10.91
N PRO A 74 -0.36 3.87 -11.68
CA PRO A 74 0.99 3.34 -11.80
C PRO A 74 1.68 3.22 -10.43
N ALA A 75 1.57 4.23 -9.56
CA ALA A 75 2.14 4.20 -8.23
C ALA A 75 1.59 3.04 -7.37
N LYS A 76 0.28 2.78 -7.41
CA LYS A 76 -0.33 1.59 -6.78
C LYS A 76 0.29 0.30 -7.31
N GLN A 77 0.46 0.18 -8.63
CA GLN A 77 1.06 -1.01 -9.23
C GLN A 77 2.52 -1.21 -8.77
N TYR A 78 3.30 -0.13 -8.71
CA TYR A 78 4.67 -0.18 -8.19
C TYR A 78 4.70 -0.52 -6.69
N ALA A 79 3.75 -0.05 -5.90
CA ALA A 79 3.64 -0.43 -4.49
C ALA A 79 3.38 -1.94 -4.34
N ILE A 80 2.54 -2.55 -5.19
CA ILE A 80 2.32 -4.00 -5.20
C ILE A 80 3.61 -4.75 -5.56
N TYR A 81 4.36 -4.29 -6.56
CA TYR A 81 5.66 -4.90 -6.89
C TYR A 81 6.69 -4.74 -5.77
N ALA A 82 6.69 -3.59 -5.09
CA ALA A 82 7.53 -3.35 -3.93
C ALA A 82 7.22 -4.33 -2.80
N GLU A 83 5.94 -4.66 -2.54
CA GLU A 83 5.58 -5.68 -1.55
C GLU A 83 6.18 -7.04 -1.85
N VAL A 84 6.13 -7.47 -3.11
CA VAL A 84 6.75 -8.73 -3.53
C VAL A 84 8.27 -8.69 -3.29
N ALA A 85 8.92 -7.59 -3.63
CA ALA A 85 10.35 -7.41 -3.41
C ALA A 85 10.70 -7.40 -1.90
N LEU A 86 9.90 -6.74 -1.06
CA LEU A 86 10.07 -6.70 0.39
C LEU A 86 9.88 -8.07 1.04
N ALA A 87 8.93 -8.86 0.55
CA ALA A 87 8.72 -10.24 1.01
C ALA A 87 9.95 -11.12 0.67
N CYS A 88 10.45 -11.04 -0.56
CA CYS A 88 11.68 -11.74 -0.98
C CYS A 88 12.89 -11.31 -0.15
N LEU A 89 13.06 -10.00 0.08
CA LEU A 89 14.15 -9.46 0.90
C LEU A 89 14.05 -9.95 2.34
N SER A 90 12.84 -9.97 2.92
CA SER A 90 12.60 -10.45 4.28
C SER A 90 12.97 -11.92 4.43
N ALA A 91 12.57 -12.77 3.49
CA ALA A 91 12.95 -14.18 3.44
C ALA A 91 14.48 -14.34 3.34
N TRP A 92 15.12 -13.54 2.49
CA TRP A 92 16.58 -13.56 2.34
C TRP A 92 17.31 -13.14 3.62
N ILE A 93 16.89 -12.05 4.28
CA ILE A 93 17.47 -11.61 5.57
C ILE A 93 17.32 -12.69 6.64
N ALA A 94 16.14 -13.30 6.74
CA ALA A 94 15.87 -14.36 7.69
C ALA A 94 16.84 -15.55 7.48
N ALA A 95 17.01 -16.00 6.23
CA ALA A 95 17.86 -17.14 5.88
C ALA A 95 19.37 -16.81 5.82
N SER A 96 19.75 -15.54 5.64
CA SER A 96 21.14 -15.15 5.37
C SER A 96 22.10 -15.50 6.51
N LYS A 97 23.22 -16.15 6.18
CA LYS A 97 24.31 -16.47 7.13
C LYS A 97 25.49 -15.49 7.05
N ALA A 98 25.33 -14.38 6.33
CA ALA A 98 26.40 -13.41 6.12
C ALA A 98 26.92 -12.85 7.46
N LYS A 99 28.24 -12.58 7.53
CA LYS A 99 28.90 -12.07 8.75
C LYS A 99 28.27 -10.77 9.26
N PHE A 100 27.75 -9.93 8.36
CA PHE A 100 27.03 -8.69 8.67
C PHE A 100 25.87 -8.90 9.66
N TRP A 101 25.13 -10.00 9.50
CA TRP A 101 23.92 -10.31 10.27
C TRP A 101 24.19 -11.03 11.60
N LYS A 102 25.45 -11.40 11.87
CA LYS A 102 25.86 -11.85 13.21
C LYS A 102 25.89 -10.64 14.16
#